data_AF-A0A136L0Q2-F1
#
_entry.id   AF-A0A136L0Q2-F1
#
_cell.length_a   1.000
_cell.length_b   1.000
_cell.length_c   1.000
_cell.angle_alpha   90.00
_cell.angle_beta   90.00
_cell.angle_gamma   90.00
#
_symmetry.space_group_name_H-M   'P 1'
#
loop_
_entity.id
_entity.type
_entity.pdbx_description
1 polymer ?
#
loop_
_entity_poly.entity_id
_entity_poly.type
_entity_poly.pdbx_seq_one_letter_code
_entity_poly.pdbx_strand_id
1 'polypeptide(L)'
;MNKKEFQVFFQYLLPKLEDVLFITVLSMCFFLGARMLSIDSDVGRHITIGDYILETKDIPTKDILSHTKFGESRPPYEWLSQLFFAIAHKLAGLDGVILFCSIIIAFTFLLIYQETIKNNHAPLLSIGLTILGVASSSIHWLPRPHIITFVLLFIWVKQLEKFRTDSTQKNLDFPHHHATMGKFAWRIHFWVPLLVCLFCWIHLGKTYERHRK
;
A
#
# COMPACT_ATOMS: atom_id res chain seq x y z
N MET A 1 -41.92 16.11 -18.78
CA MET A 1 -40.57 15.54 -18.67
C MET A 1 -40.41 14.45 -19.71
N ASN A 2 -39.50 14.62 -20.65
CA ASN A 2 -39.32 13.73 -21.81
C ASN A 2 -38.69 12.38 -21.36
N LYS A 3 -38.95 11.26 -22.04
CA LYS A 3 -38.38 9.94 -21.69
C LYS A 3 -36.84 9.96 -21.64
N LYS A 4 -36.20 10.74 -22.52
CA LYS A 4 -34.74 10.95 -22.51
C LYS A 4 -34.27 11.73 -21.28
N GLU A 5 -34.99 12.78 -20.88
CA GLU A 5 -34.66 13.56 -19.66
C GLU A 5 -34.84 12.70 -18.40
N PHE A 6 -35.88 11.85 -18.37
CA PHE A 6 -36.10 10.92 -17.28
C PHE A 6 -35.01 9.84 -17.20
N GLN A 7 -34.56 9.30 -18.34
CA GLN A 7 -33.43 8.37 -18.39
C GLN A 7 -32.12 9.00 -17.93
N VAL A 8 -31.80 10.21 -18.40
CA VAL A 8 -30.59 10.93 -17.99
C VAL A 8 -30.65 11.26 -16.49
N PHE A 9 -31.78 11.73 -15.99
CA PHE A 9 -31.99 11.99 -14.56
C PHE A 9 -31.80 10.73 -13.71
N PHE A 10 -32.38 9.59 -14.10
CA PHE A 10 -32.18 8.31 -13.40
C PHE A 10 -30.74 7.81 -13.47
N GLN A 11 -30.03 8.09 -14.57
CA GLN A 11 -28.63 7.71 -14.75
C GLN A 11 -27.67 8.54 -13.88
N TYR A 12 -28.06 9.77 -13.50
CA TYR A 12 -27.36 10.56 -12.47
C TYR A 12 -27.78 10.20 -11.04
N LEU A 13 -28.98 9.66 -10.85
CA LEU A 13 -29.52 9.32 -9.53
C LEU A 13 -29.06 7.93 -9.06
N LEU A 14 -28.84 6.98 -9.97
CA LEU A 14 -28.36 5.64 -9.65
C LEU A 14 -26.83 5.64 -9.49
N PRO A 15 -26.29 5.40 -8.28
CA PRO A 15 -24.85 5.33 -8.09
C PRO A 15 -24.27 4.17 -8.91
N LYS A 16 -23.08 4.37 -9.50
CA LYS A 16 -22.40 3.28 -10.18
C LYS A 16 -21.99 2.24 -9.16
N LEU A 17 -21.88 0.97 -9.57
CA LEU A 17 -21.39 -0.10 -8.69
C LEU A 17 -20.02 0.23 -8.08
N GLU A 18 -19.19 0.97 -8.82
CA GLU A 18 -17.93 1.51 -8.35
C GLU A 18 -18.09 2.45 -7.14
N ASP A 19 -19.03 3.40 -7.22
CA ASP A 19 -19.31 4.35 -6.14
C ASP A 19 -19.88 3.64 -4.91
N VAL A 20 -20.80 2.70 -5.14
CA VAL A 20 -21.39 1.88 -4.06
C VAL A 20 -20.31 1.06 -3.36
N LEU A 21 -19.43 0.39 -4.11
CA LEU A 21 -18.32 -0.38 -3.56
C LEU A 21 -17.40 0.51 -2.73
N PHE A 22 -16.97 1.65 -3.30
CA PHE A 22 -16.07 2.57 -2.63
C PHE A 22 -16.66 3.09 -1.32
N ILE A 23 -17.90 3.59 -1.35
CA ILE A 23 -18.60 4.10 -0.16
C ILE A 23 -18.80 2.99 0.87
N THR A 24 -19.13 1.77 0.44
CA THR A 24 -19.34 0.64 1.34
C THR A 24 -18.05 0.26 2.06
N VAL A 25 -16.94 0.11 1.33
CA VAL A 25 -15.64 -0.23 1.93
C VAL A 25 -15.14 0.90 2.82
N LEU A 26 -15.27 2.16 2.37
CA LEU A 26 -14.90 3.34 3.16
C LEU A 26 -15.66 3.39 4.49
N SER A 27 -16.99 3.25 4.41
CA SER A 27 -17.85 3.27 5.60
C SER A 27 -17.51 2.11 6.53
N MET A 28 -17.31 0.91 5.98
CA MET A 28 -16.91 -0.26 6.75
C MET A 28 -15.59 -0.02 7.49
N CYS A 29 -14.54 0.47 6.82
CA CYS A 29 -13.26 0.79 7.46
C CYS A 29 -13.44 1.83 8.57
N PHE A 30 -14.24 2.88 8.32
CA PHE A 30 -14.50 3.92 9.29
C PHE A 30 -15.23 3.39 10.54
N PHE A 31 -16.26 2.55 10.37
CA PHE A 31 -16.95 1.88 11.48
C PHE A 31 -16.03 0.93 12.25
N LEU A 32 -15.07 0.29 11.59
CA LEU A 32 -14.05 -0.53 12.24
C LEU A 32 -12.90 0.30 12.85
N GLY A 33 -12.88 1.62 12.69
CA GLY A 33 -11.77 2.50 13.07
C GLY A 33 -11.33 2.36 14.54
N ALA A 34 -12.27 2.29 15.48
CA ALA A 34 -11.97 2.08 16.89
C ALA A 34 -11.20 0.77 17.14
N ARG A 35 -11.59 -0.30 16.42
CA ARG A 35 -10.88 -1.59 16.46
C ARG A 35 -9.51 -1.49 15.81
N MET A 36 -9.40 -0.78 14.68
CA MET A 36 -8.12 -0.56 13.99
C MET A 36 -7.09 0.13 14.89
N LEU A 37 -7.51 1.11 15.70
CA LEU A 37 -6.66 1.79 16.68
C LEU A 37 -6.35 0.94 17.91
N SER A 38 -7.27 0.05 18.32
CA SER A 38 -7.12 -0.72 19.57
C SER A 38 -6.25 -1.97 19.42
N ILE A 39 -6.15 -2.53 18.22
CA ILE A 39 -5.36 -3.75 17.98
C ILE A 39 -3.85 -3.48 18.08
N ASP A 40 -3.42 -2.26 17.77
CA ASP A 40 -2.00 -1.94 17.62
C ASP A 40 -1.66 -0.57 18.20
N SER A 41 -0.66 -0.54 19.09
CA SER A 41 -0.23 0.66 19.80
C SER A 41 0.81 1.50 19.02
N ASP A 42 1.29 1.02 17.87
CA ASP A 42 2.34 1.70 17.11
C ASP A 42 1.87 3.02 16.47
N VAL A 43 0.56 3.28 16.39
CA VAL A 43 -0.01 4.51 15.79
C VAL A 43 0.55 5.77 16.42
N GLY A 44 0.61 5.81 17.76
CA GLY A 44 1.16 6.95 18.49
C GLY A 44 2.61 7.22 18.08
N ARG A 45 3.42 6.17 17.95
CA ARG A 45 4.81 6.28 17.48
C ARG A 45 4.87 6.88 16.07
N HIS A 46 4.01 6.45 15.16
CA HIS A 46 3.99 6.95 13.79
C HIS A 46 3.62 8.43 13.70
N ILE A 47 2.61 8.85 14.47
CA ILE A 47 2.17 10.25 14.55
C ILE A 47 3.29 11.10 15.14
N THR A 48 3.86 10.72 16.30
CA THR A 48 4.90 11.51 16.98
C THR A 48 6.16 11.67 16.12
N ILE A 49 6.60 10.62 15.42
CA ILE A 49 7.76 10.74 14.51
C ILE A 49 7.40 11.65 13.32
N GLY A 50 6.19 11.54 12.77
CA GLY A 50 5.75 12.42 11.69
C GLY A 50 5.66 13.88 12.11
N ASP A 51 5.17 14.17 13.31
CA ASP A 51 5.11 15.51 13.89
C ASP A 51 6.53 16.08 14.09
N TYR A 52 7.45 15.26 14.61
CA TYR A 52 8.86 15.63 14.72
C TYR A 52 9.46 16.00 13.35
N ILE A 53 9.20 15.20 12.30
CA ILE A 53 9.68 15.49 10.94
C ILE A 53 9.06 16.78 10.39
N LEU A 54 7.76 17.02 10.61
CA LEU A 54 7.08 18.25 10.16
C LEU A 54 7.67 19.51 10.82
N GLU A 55 8.02 19.43 12.10
CA GLU A 55 8.52 20.55 12.89
C GLU A 55 9.99 20.84 12.63
N THR A 56 10.83 19.81 12.63
CA THR A 56 12.29 19.94 12.48
C THR A 56 12.73 19.99 11.02
N LYS A 57 11.88 19.52 10.09
CA LYS A 57 12.21 19.27 8.68
C LYS A 57 13.41 18.33 8.50
N ASP A 58 13.70 17.52 9.50
CA ASP A 58 14.78 16.53 9.48
C ASP A 58 14.21 15.12 9.66
N ILE A 59 14.85 14.14 9.01
CA ILE A 59 14.43 12.74 9.08
C ILE A 59 15.29 12.04 10.13
N PRO A 60 14.70 11.60 11.26
CA PRO A 60 15.47 11.01 12.36
C PRO A 60 16.10 9.68 11.92
N THR A 61 17.43 9.65 11.89
CA THR A 61 18.23 8.43 11.63
C THR A 61 18.63 7.70 12.92
N LYS A 62 18.20 8.24 14.06
CA LYS A 62 18.41 7.68 15.39
C LYS A 62 17.07 7.47 16.08
N ASP A 63 17.01 6.52 17.00
CA ASP A 63 15.81 6.30 17.79
C ASP A 63 15.63 7.42 18.83
N ILE A 64 14.53 8.15 18.72
CA ILE A 64 14.19 9.29 19.59
C ILE A 64 13.07 8.98 20.60
N LEU A 65 12.43 7.80 20.50
CA LEU A 65 11.26 7.44 21.33
C LEU A 65 11.51 6.24 22.25
N SER A 66 12.43 5.35 21.91
CA SER A 66 12.70 4.14 22.67
C SER A 66 13.42 4.43 23.99
N HIS A 67 12.84 4.01 25.12
CA HIS A 67 13.46 4.17 26.44
C HIS A 67 14.79 3.40 26.60
N THR A 68 14.89 2.19 26.04
CA THR A 68 16.07 1.31 26.21
C THR A 68 17.15 1.49 25.13
N LYS A 69 16.79 2.09 23.99
CA LYS A 69 17.66 2.22 22.80
C LYS A 69 17.75 3.67 22.32
N PHE A 70 17.52 4.62 23.21
CA PHE A 70 17.56 6.04 22.89
C PHE A 70 18.90 6.42 22.26
N GLY A 71 18.87 7.08 21.11
CA GLY A 71 20.06 7.52 20.38
C GLY A 71 20.75 6.45 19.53
N GLU A 72 20.30 5.18 19.55
CA GLU A 72 20.81 4.15 18.64
C GLU A 72 20.42 4.42 17.18
N SER A 73 21.21 3.92 16.23
CA SER A 73 20.91 4.05 14.80
C SER A 73 19.60 3.32 14.46
N ARG A 74 18.65 4.04 13.87
CA ARG A 74 17.38 3.51 13.39
C ARG A 74 17.17 3.96 11.95
N PRO A 75 17.19 3.04 10.97
CA PRO A 75 16.92 3.40 9.58
C PRO A 75 15.51 4.00 9.47
N PRO A 76 15.33 5.15 8.79
CA PRO A 76 14.04 5.82 8.69
C PRO A 76 13.19 5.23 7.57
N TYR A 77 12.89 3.93 7.57
CA TYR A 77 12.19 3.28 6.45
C TYR A 77 10.70 3.69 6.32
N GLU A 78 10.12 4.38 7.30
CA GLU A 78 8.68 4.72 7.36
C GLU A 78 8.40 6.22 7.26
N TRP A 79 9.43 7.06 7.06
CA TRP A 79 9.34 8.52 7.24
C TRP A 79 8.19 9.18 6.44
N LEU A 80 8.02 8.78 5.17
CA LEU A 80 7.02 9.37 4.29
C LEU A 80 5.59 9.04 4.74
N SER A 81 5.37 7.79 5.18
CA SER A 81 4.07 7.38 5.73
C SER A 81 3.75 8.07 7.05
N GLN A 82 4.77 8.26 7.90
CA GLN A 82 4.65 8.99 9.16
C GLN A 82 4.26 10.45 8.93
N LEU A 83 4.79 11.07 7.85
CA LEU A 83 4.40 12.42 7.44
C LEU A 83 2.90 12.50 7.13
N PHE A 84 2.37 11.57 6.33
CA PHE A 84 0.95 11.54 6.01
C PHE A 84 0.08 11.28 7.24
N PHE A 85 0.50 10.40 8.15
CA PHE A 85 -0.21 10.16 9.41
C PHE A 85 -0.24 11.40 10.30
N ALA A 86 0.88 12.11 10.43
CA ALA A 86 0.93 13.36 11.20
C ALA A 86 0.06 14.45 10.57
N ILE A 87 0.08 14.61 9.24
CA ILE A 87 -0.82 15.57 8.55
C ILE A 87 -2.28 15.20 8.78
N ALA A 88 -2.65 13.93 8.61
CA ALA A 88 -4.02 13.47 8.85
C ALA A 88 -4.44 13.70 10.31
N HIS A 89 -3.54 13.46 11.26
CA HIS A 89 -3.74 13.74 12.67
C HIS A 89 -3.93 15.24 12.96
N LYS A 90 -3.14 16.13 12.34
CA LYS A 90 -3.30 17.58 12.50
C LYS A 90 -4.63 18.11 11.94
N LEU A 91 -5.18 17.47 10.91
CA LEU A 91 -6.43 17.90 10.28
C LEU A 91 -7.69 17.50 11.06
N ALA A 92 -7.73 16.27 11.60
CA ALA A 92 -8.95 15.74 12.22
C ALA A 92 -8.68 14.77 13.39
N GLY A 93 -7.50 14.84 14.01
CA GLY A 93 -7.12 13.94 15.09
C GLY A 93 -7.01 12.48 14.64
N LEU A 94 -7.27 11.56 15.56
CA LEU A 94 -7.21 10.12 15.29
C LEU A 94 -8.23 9.69 14.22
N ASP A 95 -9.38 10.36 14.14
CA ASP A 95 -10.39 10.12 13.11
C ASP A 95 -9.84 10.44 11.71
N GLY A 96 -9.00 11.48 11.61
CA GLY A 96 -8.28 11.81 10.38
C GLY A 96 -7.35 10.69 9.92
N VAL A 97 -6.64 10.05 10.85
CA VAL A 97 -5.76 8.89 10.54
C VAL A 97 -6.58 7.69 10.07
N ILE A 98 -7.70 7.40 10.73
CA ILE A 98 -8.63 6.34 10.31
C ILE A 98 -9.17 6.65 8.92
N LEU A 99 -9.61 7.88 8.66
CA LEU A 99 -10.15 8.30 7.38
C LEU A 99 -9.10 8.16 6.27
N PHE A 100 -7.86 8.59 6.51
CA PHE A 100 -6.75 8.43 5.57
C PHE A 100 -6.52 6.96 5.21
N CYS A 101 -6.46 6.08 6.22
CA CYS A 101 -6.33 4.64 6.01
C CYS A 101 -7.50 4.07 5.20
N SER A 102 -8.72 4.47 5.57
CA SER A 102 -9.97 4.02 4.95
C SER A 102 -10.03 4.43 3.47
N ILE A 103 -9.60 5.65 3.14
CA ILE A 103 -9.51 6.14 1.75
C ILE A 103 -8.55 5.27 0.94
N ILE A 104 -7.34 4.99 1.46
CA ILE A 104 -6.36 4.17 0.74
C ILE A 104 -6.89 2.76 0.48
N ILE A 105 -7.52 2.14 1.49
CA ILE A 105 -8.09 0.79 1.37
C ILE A 105 -9.23 0.79 0.35
N ALA A 106 -10.21 1.69 0.49
CA ALA A 106 -11.34 1.80 -0.42
C ALA A 106 -10.89 2.08 -1.86
N PHE A 107 -9.90 2.96 -2.02
CA PHE A 107 -9.33 3.29 -3.33
C PHE A 107 -8.62 2.09 -3.96
N THR A 108 -7.86 1.31 -3.18
CA THR A 108 -7.22 0.08 -3.68
C THR A 108 -8.27 -0.90 -4.23
N PHE A 109 -9.33 -1.16 -3.47
CA PHE A 109 -10.36 -2.12 -3.88
C PHE A 109 -11.20 -1.61 -5.06
N LEU A 110 -11.44 -0.30 -5.15
CA LEU A 110 -12.03 0.31 -6.33
C LEU A 110 -11.17 0.05 -7.59
N LEU A 111 -9.85 0.26 -7.49
CA LEU A 111 -8.93 0.03 -8.60
C LEU A 111 -8.90 -1.46 -9.02
N ILE A 112 -8.88 -2.38 -8.05
CA ILE A 112 -8.95 -3.83 -8.30
C ILE A 112 -10.25 -4.19 -9.02
N TYR A 113 -11.38 -3.65 -8.58
CA TYR A 113 -12.68 -3.90 -9.19
C TYR A 113 -12.73 -3.38 -10.64
N GLN A 114 -12.27 -2.15 -10.87
CA GLN A 114 -12.19 -1.55 -12.21
C GLN A 114 -11.32 -2.38 -13.16
N GLU A 115 -10.17 -2.86 -12.69
CA GLU A 115 -9.28 -3.68 -13.51
C GLU A 115 -9.91 -5.05 -13.83
N THR A 116 -10.60 -5.65 -12.86
CA THR A 116 -11.26 -6.96 -13.04
C THR A 116 -12.41 -6.87 -14.05
N ILE A 117 -13.21 -5.81 -14.00
CA ILE A 117 -14.29 -5.59 -14.97
C ILE A 117 -13.74 -5.42 -16.38
N LYS A 118 -12.66 -4.63 -16.53
CA LYS A 118 -12.01 -4.39 -17.83
C LYS A 118 -11.55 -5.69 -18.49
N ASN A 119 -11.09 -6.66 -17.70
CA ASN A 119 -10.55 -7.91 -18.22
C ASN A 119 -11.59 -9.02 -18.43
N ASN A 120 -12.62 -9.12 -17.57
CA ASN A 120 -13.55 -10.27 -17.59
C ASN A 120 -14.97 -9.96 -18.09
N HIS A 121 -15.34 -8.69 -18.29
CA HIS A 121 -16.70 -8.27 -18.72
C HIS A 121 -17.87 -8.83 -17.87
N ALA A 122 -17.58 -9.43 -16.71
CA ALA A 122 -18.53 -10.08 -15.82
C ALA A 122 -18.60 -9.31 -14.48
N PRO A 123 -19.48 -8.29 -14.36
CA PRO A 123 -19.49 -7.37 -13.21
C PRO A 123 -19.85 -8.07 -11.89
N LEU A 124 -20.72 -9.08 -11.93
CA LEU A 124 -21.16 -9.81 -10.73
C LEU A 124 -20.08 -10.73 -10.16
N LEU A 125 -19.30 -11.38 -11.01
CA LEU A 125 -18.15 -12.18 -10.57
C LEU A 125 -17.04 -11.26 -10.01
N SER A 126 -16.80 -10.14 -10.69
CA SER A 126 -15.78 -9.15 -10.29
C SER A 126 -16.07 -8.57 -8.91
N ILE A 127 -17.33 -8.22 -8.62
CA ILE A 127 -17.69 -7.70 -7.30
C ILE A 127 -17.59 -8.79 -6.22
N GLY A 128 -17.98 -10.04 -6.51
CA GLY A 128 -17.84 -11.16 -5.59
C GLY A 128 -16.39 -11.41 -5.19
N LEU A 129 -15.48 -11.45 -6.17
CA LEU A 129 -14.04 -11.60 -5.91
C LEU A 129 -13.46 -10.42 -5.12
N THR A 130 -13.91 -9.20 -5.44
CA THR A 130 -13.46 -8.00 -4.71
C THR A 130 -13.89 -8.07 -3.25
N ILE A 131 -15.14 -8.43 -2.97
CA ILE A 131 -15.66 -8.58 -1.59
C ILE A 131 -14.90 -9.66 -0.83
N LEU A 132 -14.57 -10.79 -1.47
CA LEU A 132 -13.74 -11.83 -0.86
C LEU A 132 -12.33 -11.33 -0.51
N GLY A 133 -11.73 -10.51 -1.38
CA GLY A 133 -10.45 -9.85 -1.14
C GLY A 133 -10.53 -8.87 0.04
N VAL A 134 -11.59 -8.05 0.08
CA VAL A 134 -11.88 -7.14 1.20
C VAL A 134 -11.94 -7.92 2.52
N ALA A 135 -12.77 -8.95 2.58
CA ALA A 135 -12.97 -9.78 3.77
C ALA A 135 -11.68 -10.49 4.22
N SER A 136 -10.90 -11.00 3.27
CA SER A 136 -9.65 -11.70 3.58
C SER A 136 -8.56 -10.74 4.10
N SER A 137 -8.52 -9.51 3.56
CA SER A 137 -7.53 -8.50 3.94
C SER A 137 -7.85 -7.76 5.23
N SER A 138 -9.09 -7.83 5.73
CA SER A 138 -9.56 -6.98 6.84
C SER A 138 -8.80 -7.19 8.15
N ILE A 139 -8.15 -8.34 8.32
CA ILE A 139 -7.30 -8.65 9.48
C ILE A 139 -6.03 -7.76 9.49
N HIS A 140 -5.58 -7.31 8.32
CA HIS A 140 -4.37 -6.49 8.14
C HIS A 140 -4.65 -5.00 8.02
N TRP A 141 -5.89 -4.56 8.23
CA TRP A 141 -6.25 -3.14 8.23
C TRP A 141 -5.86 -2.52 9.57
N LEU A 142 -4.57 -2.24 9.72
CA LEU A 142 -4.03 -1.50 10.85
C LEU A 142 -3.43 -0.19 10.36
N PRO A 143 -3.59 0.92 11.09
CA PRO A 143 -3.00 2.24 10.83
C PRO A 143 -1.47 2.22 10.93
N ARG A 144 -0.86 1.48 10.02
CA ARG A 144 0.55 1.22 9.85
C ARG A 144 0.97 1.60 8.44
N PRO A 145 2.25 1.92 8.22
CA PRO A 145 2.80 2.29 6.92
C PRO A 145 2.47 1.32 5.77
N HIS A 146 2.28 0.03 6.10
CA HIS A 146 2.00 -1.01 5.10
C HIS A 146 0.65 -0.84 4.38
N ILE A 147 -0.28 -0.01 4.87
CA ILE A 147 -1.53 0.28 4.14
C ILE A 147 -1.23 0.87 2.75
N ILE A 148 -0.17 1.66 2.61
CA ILE A 148 0.25 2.24 1.32
C ILE A 148 0.69 1.13 0.35
N THR A 149 1.23 0.02 0.88
CA THR A 149 1.69 -1.12 0.07
C THR A 149 0.55 -1.75 -0.73
N PHE A 150 -0.70 -1.67 -0.28
CA PHE A 150 -1.85 -2.18 -1.03
C PHE A 150 -1.97 -1.54 -2.42
N VAL A 151 -1.90 -0.20 -2.47
CA VAL A 151 -1.96 0.56 -3.73
C VAL A 151 -0.72 0.30 -4.57
N LEU A 152 0.46 0.30 -3.94
CA LEU A 152 1.72 0.05 -4.65
C LEU A 152 1.77 -1.36 -5.26
N LEU A 153 1.28 -2.36 -4.53
CA LEU A 153 1.19 -3.73 -5.02
C LEU A 153 0.22 -3.83 -6.19
N PHE A 154 -0.93 -3.17 -6.12
CA PHE A 154 -1.85 -3.10 -7.25
C PHE A 154 -1.17 -2.49 -8.49
N ILE A 155 -0.51 -1.34 -8.35
CA ILE A 155 0.21 -0.67 -9.45
C ILE A 155 1.28 -1.59 -10.02
N TRP A 156 2.04 -2.26 -9.15
CA TRP A 156 3.10 -3.19 -9.55
C TRP A 156 2.55 -4.37 -10.36
N VAL A 157 1.51 -5.04 -9.86
CA VAL A 157 0.88 -6.19 -10.54
C VAL A 157 0.29 -5.75 -11.88
N LYS A 158 -0.40 -4.61 -11.92
CA LYS A 158 -0.94 -4.05 -13.15
C LYS A 158 0.13 -3.76 -14.19
N GLN A 159 1.27 -3.20 -13.78
CA GLN A 159 2.38 -2.92 -14.67
C GLN A 159 3.04 -4.21 -15.20
N LEU A 160 3.17 -5.24 -14.34
CA LEU A 160 3.66 -6.55 -14.75
C LEU A 160 2.71 -7.24 -15.74
N GLU A 161 1.40 -7.13 -15.52
CA GLU A 161 0.40 -7.66 -16.45
C GLU A 161 0.46 -6.95 -17.80
N LYS A 162 0.57 -5.61 -17.79
CA LYS A 162 0.77 -4.83 -19.02
C LYS A 162 2.01 -5.30 -19.77
N PHE A 163 3.14 -5.45 -19.08
CA PHE A 163 4.39 -5.93 -19.68
C PHE A 163 4.25 -7.35 -20.27
N ARG A 164 3.50 -8.24 -19.61
CA ARG A 164 3.20 -9.59 -20.12
C ARG A 164 2.35 -9.54 -21.40
N THR A 165 1.33 -8.70 -21.42
CA THR A 165 0.35 -8.60 -22.52
C THR A 165 0.88 -7.81 -23.72
N ASP A 166 1.79 -6.85 -23.51
CA ASP A 166 2.51 -6.09 -24.57
C ASP A 166 3.53 -6.97 -25.36
N SER A 167 3.31 -8.29 -25.41
CA SER A 167 4.10 -9.28 -26.18
C SER A 167 4.00 -9.12 -27.72
N THR A 168 3.53 -7.97 -28.20
CA THR A 168 3.87 -7.41 -29.53
C THR A 168 5.31 -6.88 -29.60
N GLN A 169 6.13 -7.09 -28.55
CA GLN A 169 7.59 -7.09 -28.63
C GLN A 169 8.17 -8.47 -29.00
N LYS A 170 7.40 -9.30 -29.74
CA LYS A 170 7.89 -10.52 -30.41
C LYS A 170 8.95 -10.25 -31.50
N ASN A 171 9.23 -8.98 -31.82
CA ASN A 171 10.29 -8.53 -32.73
C ASN A 171 11.35 -7.67 -32.04
N LEU A 172 11.59 -7.85 -30.74
CA LEU A 172 12.98 -7.70 -30.29
C LEU A 172 13.70 -8.95 -30.79
N ASP A 173 14.22 -8.86 -32.02
CA ASP A 173 15.38 -9.64 -32.41
C ASP A 173 16.43 -9.38 -31.34
N PHE A 174 16.49 -10.27 -30.35
CA PHE A 174 17.71 -10.47 -29.61
C PHE A 174 18.69 -11.01 -30.65
N PRO A 175 19.74 -10.27 -31.02
CA PRO A 175 20.75 -10.81 -31.91
C PRO A 175 21.18 -12.14 -31.28
N HIS A 176 21.17 -13.21 -32.06
CA HIS A 176 21.55 -14.57 -31.65
C HIS A 176 23.03 -14.70 -31.23
N HIS A 177 23.64 -13.63 -30.73
CA HIS A 177 24.98 -13.58 -30.20
C HIS A 177 24.93 -13.38 -28.68
N HIS A 178 25.09 -14.53 -28.02
CA HIS A 178 25.49 -14.74 -26.63
C HIS A 178 24.38 -14.81 -25.57
N ALA A 179 24.09 -16.07 -25.25
CA ALA A 179 23.28 -16.61 -24.17
C ALA A 179 23.76 -16.26 -22.73
N THR A 180 24.27 -15.05 -22.49
CA THR A 180 24.86 -14.66 -21.20
C THR A 180 24.11 -13.54 -20.46
N MET A 181 23.33 -12.68 -21.13
CA MET A 181 22.65 -11.56 -20.44
C MET A 181 21.25 -11.84 -19.90
N GLY A 182 20.46 -12.72 -20.54
CA GLY A 182 19.07 -13.00 -20.09
C GLY A 182 18.98 -13.76 -18.75
N LYS A 183 19.97 -14.62 -18.46
CA LYS A 183 20.08 -15.27 -17.15
C LYS A 183 20.65 -14.33 -16.07
N PHE A 184 21.38 -13.28 -16.47
CA PHE A 184 22.02 -12.34 -15.54
C PHE A 184 20.99 -11.35 -14.97
N ALA A 185 20.10 -10.80 -15.79
CA ALA A 185 19.05 -9.87 -15.32
C ALA A 185 17.99 -10.55 -14.43
N TRP A 186 17.58 -11.78 -14.76
CA TRP A 186 16.65 -12.54 -13.92
C TRP A 186 17.32 -13.03 -12.61
N ARG A 187 18.63 -13.34 -12.64
CA ARG A 187 19.39 -13.62 -11.41
C ARG A 187 19.57 -12.38 -10.54
N ILE A 188 19.75 -11.19 -11.11
CA ILE A 188 19.85 -9.97 -10.31
C ILE A 188 18.51 -9.68 -9.61
N HIS A 189 17.37 -9.75 -10.31
CA HIS A 189 16.07 -9.47 -9.68
C HIS A 189 15.65 -10.51 -8.61
N PHE A 190 16.09 -11.77 -8.73
CA PHE A 190 15.78 -12.81 -7.75
C PHE A 190 16.78 -12.86 -6.58
N TRP A 191 18.07 -12.61 -6.83
CA TRP A 191 19.12 -12.71 -5.81
C TRP A 191 19.43 -11.39 -5.12
N VAL A 192 19.11 -10.22 -5.68
CA VAL A 192 19.35 -8.93 -4.98
C VAL A 192 18.56 -8.84 -3.67
N PRO A 193 17.27 -9.21 -3.58
CA PRO A 193 16.57 -9.22 -2.29
C PRO A 193 17.19 -10.23 -1.32
N LEU A 194 17.61 -11.40 -1.81
CA LEU A 194 18.20 -12.47 -1.01
C LEU A 194 19.60 -12.10 -0.50
N LEU A 195 20.42 -11.45 -1.32
CA LEU A 195 21.75 -10.93 -0.98
C LEU A 195 21.67 -9.69 -0.11
N VAL A 196 20.66 -8.82 -0.28
CA VAL A 196 20.38 -7.72 0.65
C VAL A 196 19.93 -8.28 2.00
N CYS A 197 19.09 -9.31 2.04
CA CYS A 197 18.73 -10.02 3.27
C CYS A 197 19.94 -10.73 3.92
N LEU A 198 20.82 -11.37 3.14
CA LEU A 198 22.04 -12.02 3.64
C LEU A 198 23.08 -11.00 4.12
N PHE A 199 23.22 -9.88 3.42
CA PHE A 199 24.08 -8.77 3.83
C PHE A 199 23.53 -8.12 5.11
N CYS A 200 22.22 -7.86 5.18
CA CYS A 200 21.55 -7.44 6.40
C CYS A 200 21.73 -8.46 7.53
N TRP A 201 21.61 -9.77 7.28
CA TRP A 201 21.84 -10.80 8.30
C TRP A 201 23.27 -10.81 8.82
N ILE A 202 24.26 -10.75 7.92
CA ILE A 202 25.69 -10.77 8.29
C ILE A 202 26.10 -9.47 8.99
N HIS A 203 25.59 -8.31 8.57
CA HIS A 203 25.91 -7.03 9.20
C HIS A 203 25.12 -6.78 10.49
N LEU A 204 23.82 -7.10 10.55
CA LEU A 204 23.05 -7.04 11.80
C LEU A 204 23.56 -8.07 12.82
N GLY A 205 23.94 -9.27 12.38
CA GLY A 205 24.51 -10.31 13.25
C GLY A 205 25.85 -9.90 13.88
N LYS A 206 26.71 -9.20 13.11
CA LYS A 206 27.99 -8.67 13.63
C LYS A 206 27.81 -7.47 14.57
N THR A 207 26.78 -6.63 14.37
CA THR A 207 26.45 -5.56 15.33
C THR A 207 25.87 -6.11 16.62
N TYR A 208 25.10 -7.20 16.58
CA TYR A 208 24.51 -7.81 17.77
C TYR A 208 25.55 -8.47 18.70
N GLU A 209 26.58 -9.12 18.15
CA GLU A 209 27.67 -9.73 18.93
C GLU A 209 28.66 -8.69 19.52
N ARG A 210 28.77 -7.50 18.93
CA ARG A 210 29.69 -6.44 19.42
C ARG A 210 29.15 -5.68 20.63
N HIS A 211 27.84 -5.74 20.89
CA HIS A 211 27.18 -5.14 22.06
C HIS A 211 26.97 -6.15 23.22
N ARG A 212 27.50 -7.38 23.10
CA ARG A 212 27.43 -8.43 24.14
C ARG A 212 28.76 -8.66 24.89
N LYS A 213 29.75 -7.79 24.71
CA LYS A 213 30.95 -7.66 25.56
C LYS A 213 30.95 -6.26 26.17
#